data_AF-A0A1E7F3Z0-F1
#
_entry.id   AF-A0A1E7F3Z0-F1
#
_cell.length_a   1.000
_cell.length_b   1.000
_cell.length_c   1.000
_cell.angle_alpha   90.00
_cell.angle_beta   90.00
_cell.angle_gamma   90.00
#
_symmetry.space_group_name_H-M   'P 1'
#
loop_
_entity.id
_entity.type
_entity.pdbx_description
1 polymer ?
#
loop_
_entity_poly.entity_id
_entity_poly.type
_entity_poly.pdbx_seq_one_letter_code
_entity_poly.pdbx_strand_id
1 'polypeptide(L)'
;ISKQNLPSKVCVVCNRPFTWRKKWEKCWDEVTTCSKSCNASRKKEQQTVHDNSDSNAEVMTKKQLLRKQRKDDTKKQKQERRLKREGNASPDVGRKSCQICSTPVDMLIRCTIDETQQYKMICGKCWPSISGGITDGNSNTHPYYNYGGLWKNRNA
;
A
#
# COMPACT_ATOMS: atom_id res chain seq x y z
N ILE A 1 -29.57 43.42 -24.65
CA ILE A 1 -30.69 42.68 -24.02
C ILE A 1 -31.06 43.39 -22.73
N SER A 2 -32.25 44.00 -22.66
CA SER A 2 -32.77 44.56 -21.41
C SER A 2 -32.85 43.45 -20.36
N LYS A 3 -32.51 43.72 -19.10
CA LYS A 3 -32.52 42.73 -18.00
C LYS A 3 -33.87 42.03 -17.81
N GLN A 4 -34.94 42.57 -18.40
CA GLN A 4 -36.30 42.04 -18.35
C GLN A 4 -36.52 40.79 -19.24
N ASN A 5 -35.70 40.56 -20.27
CA ASN A 5 -35.89 39.45 -21.22
C ASN A 5 -34.93 38.26 -21.00
N LEU A 6 -34.45 38.07 -19.76
CA LEU A 6 -33.57 36.94 -19.44
C LEU A 6 -34.40 35.67 -19.23
N PRO A 7 -33.97 34.51 -19.78
CA PRO A 7 -34.67 33.26 -19.54
C PRO A 7 -34.63 32.91 -18.04
N SER A 8 -35.73 32.33 -17.55
CA SER A 8 -35.88 31.88 -16.16
C SER A 8 -36.13 30.37 -16.10
N LYS A 9 -35.64 29.74 -15.03
CA LYS A 9 -35.83 28.31 -14.71
C LYS A 9 -36.24 28.15 -13.24
N VAL A 10 -36.83 27.01 -12.89
CA VAL A 10 -37.19 26.68 -11.50
C VAL A 10 -36.10 25.80 -10.88
N CYS A 11 -35.66 26.12 -9.65
CA CYS A 11 -34.65 25.34 -8.95
C CYS A 11 -35.22 24.00 -8.44
N VAL A 12 -34.64 22.87 -8.81
CA VAL A 12 -35.12 21.52 -8.39
C VAL A 12 -34.98 21.23 -6.89
N VAL A 13 -34.30 22.08 -6.13
CA VAL A 13 -34.04 21.86 -4.69
C VAL A 13 -34.88 22.76 -3.79
N CYS A 14 -35.04 24.04 -4.16
CA CYS A 14 -35.78 25.00 -3.35
C CYS A 14 -37.05 25.53 -4.02
N ASN A 15 -37.36 25.07 -5.24
CA ASN A 15 -38.53 25.44 -6.04
C ASN A 15 -38.69 26.95 -6.30
N ARG A 16 -37.63 27.74 -6.10
CA ARG A 16 -37.62 29.17 -6.41
C ARG A 16 -37.23 29.42 -7.87
N PRO A 17 -37.90 30.33 -8.58
CA PRO A 17 -37.49 30.73 -9.92
C PRO A 17 -36.14 31.47 -9.86
N PHE A 18 -35.30 31.26 -10.85
CA PHE A 18 -34.03 31.96 -10.99
C PHE A 18 -33.77 32.32 -12.45
N THR A 19 -33.20 33.49 -12.68
CA THR A 19 -32.89 34.03 -14.00
C THR A 19 -31.46 33.72 -14.41
N TRP A 20 -31.20 33.73 -15.71
CA TRP A 20 -29.86 33.57 -16.29
C TRP A 20 -28.82 34.50 -15.66
N ARG A 21 -27.58 34.00 -15.52
CA ARG A 21 -26.43 34.74 -14.99
C ARG A 21 -25.24 34.52 -15.92
N LYS A 22 -24.38 35.53 -16.07
CA LYS A 22 -23.19 35.48 -16.94
C LYS A 22 -22.30 34.24 -16.72
N LYS A 23 -22.17 33.77 -15.47
CA LYS A 23 -21.40 32.56 -15.14
C LYS A 23 -21.92 31.26 -15.77
N TRP A 24 -23.15 31.27 -16.28
CA TRP A 24 -23.84 30.11 -16.87
C TRP A 24 -23.92 30.17 -18.40
N GLU A 25 -23.24 31.13 -19.02
CA GLU A 25 -23.24 31.31 -20.47
C GLU A 25 -22.95 30.02 -21.26
N LYS A 26 -22.03 29.19 -20.77
CA LYS A 26 -21.61 27.94 -21.44
C LYS A 26 -22.41 26.69 -21.07
N CYS A 27 -23.26 26.75 -20.04
CA CYS A 27 -23.91 25.55 -19.48
C CYS A 27 -25.34 25.81 -19.00
N TRP A 28 -26.01 26.85 -19.52
CA TRP A 28 -27.34 27.24 -19.06
C TRP A 28 -28.35 26.09 -19.15
N ASP A 29 -28.27 25.26 -20.19
CA ASP A 29 -29.18 24.12 -20.39
C ASP A 29 -29.05 23.05 -19.30
N GLU A 30 -27.83 22.78 -18.83
CA GLU A 30 -27.54 21.82 -17.76
C GLU A 30 -27.88 22.34 -16.34
N VAL A 31 -27.95 23.68 -16.18
CA VAL A 31 -28.17 24.31 -14.87
C VAL A 31 -29.62 24.14 -14.43
N THR A 32 -29.78 23.42 -13.34
CA THR A 32 -31.08 23.05 -12.72
C THR A 32 -31.24 23.58 -11.29
N THR A 33 -30.21 24.24 -10.74
CA THR A 33 -30.22 24.78 -9.36
C THR A 33 -29.83 26.24 -9.31
N CYS A 34 -30.51 27.03 -8.46
CA CYS A 34 -30.32 28.47 -8.38
C CYS A 34 -29.00 28.91 -7.72
N SER A 35 -28.36 28.06 -6.91
CA SER A 35 -27.19 28.41 -6.09
C SER A 35 -26.24 27.23 -5.90
N LYS A 36 -25.00 27.53 -5.46
CA LYS A 36 -24.03 26.48 -5.08
C LYS A 36 -24.52 25.65 -3.89
N SER A 37 -25.24 26.28 -2.95
CA SER A 37 -25.84 25.59 -1.80
C SER A 37 -26.86 24.54 -2.24
N CYS A 38 -27.81 24.93 -3.10
CA CYS A 38 -28.79 23.99 -3.67
C CYS A 38 -28.09 22.85 -4.45
N ASN A 39 -27.08 23.16 -5.27
CA ASN A 39 -26.34 22.12 -5.98
C ASN A 39 -25.63 21.14 -5.01
N ALA A 40 -25.09 21.64 -3.89
CA ALA A 40 -24.46 20.81 -2.87
C ALA A 40 -25.49 19.91 -2.15
N SER A 41 -26.66 20.44 -1.78
CA SER A 41 -27.75 19.67 -1.19
C SER A 41 -28.21 18.55 -2.12
N ARG A 42 -28.42 18.85 -3.42
CA ARG A 42 -28.78 17.84 -4.42
C ARG A 42 -27.75 16.72 -4.53
N LYS A 43 -26.46 17.07 -4.56
CA LYS A 43 -25.37 16.07 -4.59
C LYS A 43 -25.36 15.19 -3.34
N LYS A 44 -25.66 15.76 -2.17
CA LYS A 44 -25.76 15.02 -0.91
C LYS A 44 -26.94 14.06 -0.92
N GLU A 45 -28.11 14.49 -1.38
CA GLU A 45 -29.30 13.64 -1.54
C GLU A 45 -29.04 12.47 -2.52
N GLN A 46 -28.43 12.76 -3.67
CA GLN A 46 -28.04 11.73 -4.64
C GLN A 46 -27.06 10.69 -4.06
N GLN A 47 -26.16 11.12 -3.17
CA GLN A 47 -25.26 10.20 -2.46
C GLN A 47 -26.02 9.32 -1.46
N THR A 48 -26.92 9.90 -0.67
CA THR A 48 -27.71 9.14 0.32
C THR A 48 -28.68 8.13 -0.29
N VAL A 49 -29.17 8.38 -1.50
CA VAL A 49 -30.07 7.43 -2.20
C VAL A 49 -29.29 6.24 -2.76
N HIS A 50 -28.05 6.45 -3.23
CA HIS A 50 -27.17 5.34 -3.65
C HIS A 50 -26.85 4.40 -2.48
N ASP A 51 -26.66 4.97 -1.28
CA ASP A 51 -26.35 4.19 -0.08
C ASP A 51 -27.57 3.47 0.53
N ASN A 52 -28.81 3.89 0.24
CA ASN A 52 -30.04 3.34 0.86
C ASN A 52 -30.79 2.31 0.00
N SER A 53 -30.31 1.97 -1.20
CA SER A 53 -30.98 0.97 -2.06
C SER A 53 -30.59 -0.49 -1.78
N ASP A 54 -29.61 -0.73 -0.90
CA ASP A 54 -29.18 -2.08 -0.47
C ASP A 54 -29.76 -2.44 0.91
N SER A 55 -31.08 -2.63 0.97
CA SER A 55 -31.73 -3.27 2.11
C SER A 55 -31.79 -4.79 1.92
N ASN A 56 -30.63 -5.45 1.92
CA ASN A 56 -30.50 -6.89 2.23
C ASN A 56 -29.02 -7.26 2.45
N ALA A 57 -28.66 -7.56 3.70
CA ALA A 57 -27.35 -8.03 4.20
C ALA A 57 -26.11 -7.26 3.68
N GLU A 58 -25.54 -6.39 4.52
CA GLU A 58 -24.37 -5.53 4.24
C GLU A 58 -23.15 -6.27 3.63
N VAL A 59 -23.15 -6.43 2.31
CA VAL A 59 -21.95 -6.77 1.56
C VAL A 59 -21.31 -5.45 1.14
N MET A 60 -20.32 -4.99 1.92
CA MET A 60 -19.53 -3.82 1.54
C MET A 60 -19.05 -3.95 0.10
N THR A 61 -19.25 -2.91 -0.70
CA THR A 61 -18.82 -2.91 -2.10
C THR A 61 -17.32 -3.20 -2.20
N LYS A 62 -16.89 -3.87 -3.28
CA LYS A 62 -15.46 -4.16 -3.53
C LYS A 62 -14.57 -2.93 -3.37
N LYS A 63 -15.04 -1.75 -3.77
CA LYS A 63 -14.35 -0.46 -3.63
C LYS A 63 -14.20 -0.03 -2.16
N GLN A 64 -15.24 -0.21 -1.35
CA GLN A 64 -15.19 0.08 0.09
C GLN A 64 -14.26 -0.90 0.83
N LEU A 65 -14.29 -2.18 0.49
CA LEU A 65 -13.37 -3.19 1.04
C LEU A 65 -11.91 -2.85 0.75
N LEU A 66 -11.56 -2.56 -0.51
CA LEU A 66 -10.21 -2.17 -0.90
C LEU A 66 -9.75 -0.89 -0.20
N ARG A 67 -10.65 0.10 -0.04
CA ARG A 67 -10.34 1.34 0.69
C ARG A 67 -10.11 1.08 2.18
N LYS A 68 -10.87 0.17 2.80
CA LYS A 68 -10.70 -0.25 4.20
C LYS A 68 -9.37 -0.97 4.38
N GLN A 69 -9.08 -1.97 3.55
CA GLN A 69 -7.80 -2.69 3.53
C GLN A 69 -6.62 -1.72 3.44
N ARG A 70 -6.60 -0.80 2.46
CA ARG A 70 -5.51 0.17 2.32
C ARG A 70 -5.31 1.06 3.57
N LYS A 71 -6.40 1.46 4.22
CA LYS A 71 -6.32 2.25 5.47
C LYS A 71 -5.74 1.42 6.60
N ASP A 72 -6.17 0.17 6.73
CA ASP A 72 -5.72 -0.74 7.76
C ASP A 72 -4.25 -1.14 7.55
N ASP A 73 -3.84 -1.41 6.31
CA ASP A 73 -2.45 -1.65 5.92
C ASP A 73 -1.55 -0.46 6.25
N THR A 74 -2.03 0.77 5.97
CA THR A 74 -1.28 1.99 6.29
C THR A 74 -1.12 2.16 7.80
N LYS A 75 -2.16 1.85 8.59
CA LYS A 75 -2.09 1.89 10.06
C LYS A 75 -1.11 0.83 10.59
N LYS A 76 -1.18 -0.40 10.06
CA LYS A 76 -0.29 -1.51 10.40
C LYS A 76 1.17 -1.16 10.10
N GLN A 77 1.47 -0.65 8.92
CA GLN A 77 2.84 -0.20 8.57
C GLN A 77 3.35 0.91 9.47
N LYS A 78 2.49 1.86 9.88
CA LYS A 78 2.88 2.92 10.83
C LYS A 78 3.19 2.34 12.21
N GLN A 79 2.41 1.38 12.69
CA GLN A 79 2.65 0.69 13.95
C GLN A 79 3.95 -0.10 13.94
N GLU A 80 4.21 -0.88 12.87
CA GLU A 80 5.46 -1.62 12.69
C GLU A 80 6.69 -0.70 12.70
N ARG A 81 6.62 0.45 12.03
CA ARG A 81 7.70 1.46 12.05
C ARG A 81 7.93 2.04 13.45
N ARG A 82 6.87 2.23 14.24
CA ARG A 82 6.98 2.70 15.63
C ARG A 82 7.66 1.65 16.50
N LEU A 83 7.19 0.40 16.46
CA LEU A 83 7.79 -0.73 17.17
C LEU A 83 9.28 -0.88 16.85
N LYS A 84 9.66 -0.73 15.57
CA LYS A 84 11.06 -0.75 15.14
C LYS A 84 11.92 0.35 15.80
N ARG A 85 11.39 1.56 15.97
CA ARG A 85 12.12 2.67 16.62
C ARG A 85 12.21 2.51 18.13
N GLU A 86 11.20 1.92 18.75
CA GLU A 86 11.14 1.67 20.20
C GLU A 86 11.96 0.44 20.62
N GLY A 87 12.57 -0.29 19.68
CA GLY A 87 13.30 -1.53 19.95
C GLY A 87 12.40 -2.75 20.21
N ASN A 88 11.08 -2.57 20.19
CA ASN A 88 10.08 -3.62 20.40
C ASN A 88 9.64 -4.28 19.09
N ALA A 89 10.53 -4.32 18.08
CA ALA A 89 10.25 -4.99 16.82
C ALA A 89 10.14 -6.51 17.03
N SER A 90 9.45 -7.21 16.11
CA SER A 90 9.48 -8.67 16.14
C SER A 90 10.93 -9.19 16.07
N PRO A 91 11.31 -10.22 16.84
CA PRO A 91 12.65 -10.83 16.77
C PRO A 91 13.03 -11.31 15.36
N ASP A 92 12.05 -11.58 14.50
CA ASP A 92 12.26 -12.02 13.13
C ASP A 92 12.62 -10.87 12.17
N VAL A 93 12.58 -9.62 12.63
CA VAL A 93 12.83 -8.46 11.77
C VAL A 93 14.27 -8.46 11.28
N GLY A 94 14.42 -8.61 9.98
CA GLY A 94 15.71 -8.54 9.30
C GLY A 94 16.52 -9.83 9.33
N ARG A 95 16.02 -10.90 9.98
CA ARG A 95 16.62 -12.23 9.89
C ARG A 95 16.61 -12.72 8.45
N LYS A 96 17.65 -13.46 8.06
CA LYS A 96 17.71 -14.14 6.77
C LYS A 96 17.78 -15.64 7.00
N SER A 97 17.14 -16.38 6.10
CA SER A 97 17.16 -17.84 6.15
C SER A 97 18.45 -18.38 5.54
N CYS A 98 19.02 -19.38 6.19
CA CYS A 98 20.08 -20.18 5.60
C CYS A 98 19.56 -20.92 4.36
N GLN A 99 20.31 -20.94 3.26
CA GLN A 99 19.87 -21.66 2.05
C GLN A 99 19.95 -23.19 2.14
N ILE A 100 20.54 -23.73 3.20
CA ILE A 100 20.69 -25.17 3.40
C ILE A 100 19.62 -25.71 4.34
N CYS A 101 19.49 -25.13 5.53
CA CYS A 101 18.53 -25.59 6.55
C CYS A 101 17.29 -24.70 6.67
N SER A 102 17.17 -23.63 5.87
CA SER A 102 16.07 -22.65 5.91
C SER A 102 15.83 -21.94 7.24
N THR A 103 16.67 -22.22 8.25
CA THR A 103 16.53 -21.63 9.59
C THR A 103 16.85 -20.14 9.52
N PRO A 104 15.94 -19.26 9.99
CA PRO A 104 16.20 -17.83 10.08
C PRO A 104 17.19 -17.55 11.20
N VAL A 105 18.27 -16.86 10.88
CA VAL A 105 19.33 -16.53 11.84
C VAL A 105 19.81 -15.10 11.65
N ASP A 106 20.45 -14.56 12.70
CA ASP A 106 20.97 -13.20 12.75
C ASP A 106 22.40 -13.07 12.24
N MET A 107 23.09 -14.20 12.04
CA MET A 107 24.44 -14.26 11.48
C MET A 107 24.52 -15.34 10.40
N LEU A 108 24.94 -14.94 9.21
CA LEU A 108 25.14 -15.82 8.06
C LEU A 108 26.50 -15.56 7.44
N ILE A 109 27.12 -16.62 6.97
CA ILE A 109 28.33 -16.56 6.16
C ILE A 109 27.89 -16.44 4.70
N ARG A 110 28.33 -15.37 4.06
CA ARG A 110 28.17 -15.19 2.62
C ARG A 110 29.29 -15.95 1.94
N CYS A 111 28.99 -16.89 1.06
CA CYS A 111 29.99 -17.64 0.32
C CYS A 111 29.43 -18.17 -1.01
N THR A 112 30.29 -18.40 -1.99
CA THR A 112 29.94 -19.18 -3.18
C THR A 112 30.27 -20.64 -2.93
N ILE A 113 29.50 -21.56 -3.49
CA ILE A 113 29.70 -23.01 -3.25
C ILE A 113 29.50 -23.86 -4.52
N ASP A 114 29.01 -23.24 -5.61
CA ASP A 114 28.81 -23.91 -6.91
C ASP A 114 29.56 -23.14 -8.01
N GLU A 115 29.68 -23.75 -9.18
CA GLU A 115 30.24 -23.19 -10.42
C GLU A 115 29.62 -21.86 -10.85
N THR A 116 28.37 -21.61 -10.45
CA THR A 116 27.63 -20.38 -10.79
C THR A 116 28.23 -19.13 -10.13
N GLN A 117 29.09 -19.29 -9.12
CA GLN A 117 29.67 -18.21 -8.31
C GLN A 117 28.61 -17.26 -7.71
N GLN A 118 27.37 -17.72 -7.58
CA GLN A 118 26.34 -16.94 -6.89
C GLN A 118 26.56 -17.00 -5.38
N TYR A 119 26.51 -15.83 -4.75
CA TYR A 119 26.63 -15.74 -3.31
C TYR A 119 25.43 -16.36 -2.62
N LYS A 120 25.73 -17.32 -1.75
CA LYS A 120 24.79 -17.97 -0.86
C LYS A 120 24.94 -17.49 0.58
N MET A 121 23.85 -17.58 1.34
CA MET A 121 23.78 -17.21 2.76
C MET A 121 23.63 -18.47 3.60
N ILE A 122 24.67 -18.80 4.37
CA ILE A 122 24.78 -20.08 5.07
C ILE A 122 24.94 -19.81 6.57
N CYS A 123 24.19 -20.50 7.43
CA CYS A 123 24.36 -20.34 8.88
C CYS A 123 25.64 -21.02 9.36
N GLY A 124 26.16 -20.57 10.51
CA GLY A 124 27.38 -21.14 11.09
C GLY A 124 27.31 -22.66 11.34
N LYS A 125 26.12 -23.23 11.53
CA LYS A 125 25.93 -24.69 11.68
C LYS A 125 26.11 -25.45 10.37
N CYS A 126 25.66 -24.88 9.25
CA CYS A 126 25.76 -25.52 7.94
C CYS A 126 27.10 -25.23 7.26
N TRP A 127 27.80 -24.18 7.67
CA TRP A 127 29.05 -23.76 7.04
C TRP A 127 30.14 -24.85 6.99
N PRO A 128 30.45 -25.60 8.07
CA PRO A 128 31.48 -26.62 8.03
C PRO A 128 31.25 -27.70 6.98
N SER A 129 29.98 -28.04 6.71
CA SER A 129 29.60 -29.05 5.72
C SER A 129 29.89 -28.62 4.28
N ILE A 130 30.11 -27.34 4.03
CA ILE A 130 30.17 -26.76 2.68
C ILE A 130 31.52 -26.11 2.42
N SER A 131 32.20 -25.63 3.45
CA SER A 131 33.58 -25.16 3.38
C SER A 131 34.61 -26.27 3.63
N GLY A 132 34.15 -27.45 4.07
CA GLY A 132 35.04 -28.49 4.61
C GLY A 132 35.76 -28.06 5.90
N GLY A 133 35.27 -27.02 6.58
CA GLY A 133 35.88 -26.46 7.79
C GLY A 133 37.07 -25.53 7.53
N ILE A 134 37.36 -25.18 6.27
CA ILE A 134 38.50 -24.33 5.90
C ILE A 134 38.01 -22.89 5.72
N THR A 135 38.73 -21.92 6.28
CA THR A 135 38.34 -20.50 6.24
C THR A 135 38.50 -19.90 4.86
N ASP A 136 39.64 -20.14 4.20
CA ASP A 136 39.97 -19.65 2.87
C ASP A 136 40.98 -20.59 2.19
N GLY A 137 40.69 -21.05 0.97
CA GLY A 137 41.60 -21.88 0.18
C GLY A 137 40.87 -22.76 -0.84
N ASN A 138 41.50 -22.97 -1.99
CA ASN A 138 41.00 -23.90 -3.00
C ASN A 138 41.27 -25.34 -2.51
N SER A 139 40.33 -25.89 -1.76
CA SER A 139 40.40 -27.29 -1.35
C SER A 139 40.01 -28.16 -2.53
N ASN A 140 40.78 -29.22 -2.81
CA ASN A 140 40.45 -30.19 -3.85
C ASN A 140 39.05 -30.82 -3.65
N THR A 141 38.52 -30.75 -2.43
CA THR A 141 37.18 -31.25 -2.05
C THR A 141 36.05 -30.24 -2.27
N HIS A 142 36.35 -28.94 -2.33
CA HIS A 142 35.37 -27.86 -2.45
C HIS A 142 35.89 -26.76 -3.41
N PRO A 143 36.05 -27.08 -4.71
CA PRO A 143 36.74 -26.22 -5.67
C PRO A 143 36.02 -24.90 -5.99
N TYR A 144 34.71 -24.84 -5.70
CA TYR A 144 33.87 -23.67 -5.96
C TYR A 144 33.58 -22.84 -4.70
N TYR A 145 34.14 -23.26 -3.56
CA TYR A 145 33.98 -22.53 -2.31
C TYR A 145 34.79 -21.24 -2.32
N ASN A 146 34.13 -20.11 -2.08
CA ASN A 146 34.77 -18.82 -1.89
C ASN A 146 34.09 -18.05 -0.76
N TYR A 147 34.86 -17.58 0.22
CA TYR A 147 34.36 -16.78 1.32
C TYR A 147 34.07 -15.33 0.87
N GLY A 148 32.83 -14.89 1.09
CA GLY A 148 32.31 -13.59 0.71
C GLY A 148 32.03 -12.64 1.88
N GLY A 149 32.46 -13.01 3.10
CA GLY A 149 32.28 -12.22 4.32
C GLY A 149 31.14 -12.68 5.24
N LEU A 150 31.10 -12.10 6.44
CA LEU A 150 30.06 -12.33 7.42
C LEU A 150 28.93 -11.30 7.26
N TRP A 151 27.69 -11.78 7.13
CA TRP A 151 26.49 -10.95 7.19
C TRP A 151 25.88 -11.01 8.59
N LYS A 152 25.50 -9.84 9.12
CA LYS A 152 24.83 -9.70 10.41
C LYS A 152 23.53 -8.92 10.26
N ASN A 153 22.48 -9.36 10.94
CA ASN A 153 21.25 -8.61 11.07
C ASN A 153 21.54 -7.33 11.87
N ARG A 154 21.24 -6.17 11.29
CA ARG A 154 21.44 -4.86 11.93
C ARG A 154 20.36 -4.52 12.96
N ASN A 155 19.32 -5.35 13.05
CA ASN A 155 18.23 -5.19 14.01
C ASN A 155 18.27 -6.27 15.11
N ALA A 156 19.29 -7.13 15.13
CA ALA A 156 19.54 -8.09 16.20
C ALA A 156 20.23 -7.45 17.40
#